data_AF-A0A8S1AS93-F1
#
_entry.id   AF-A0A8S1AS93-F1
#
_cell.length_a   1.000
_cell.length_b   1.000
_cell.length_c   1.000
_cell.angle_alpha   90.00
_cell.angle_beta   90.00
_cell.angle_gamma   90.00
#
_symmetry.space_group_name_H-M   'P 1'
#
loop_
_entity.id
_entity.type
_entity.pdbx_description
1 polymer ?
#
loop_
_entity_poly.entity_id
_entity_poly.type
_entity_poly.pdbx_seq_one_letter_code
_entity_poly.pdbx_strand_id
1 'polypeptide(L)'
;MSQRVPICPGEYRYVPASTDVSQRVPICRSEYRYVAASTDMSQRVPICRSECRYVPASTDMSQRVPICLSEYRYVAASTDMSQRVPMCRSEYRYVAASTGMSQRVPICPSEYRYVPASTDMSQRVPICPSEYRYVPASTEMSQLVHNN
;
A
#
# COMPACT_ATOMS: atom_id res chain seq x y z
N MET A 1 -17.72 -8.84 -4.52
CA MET A 1 -18.67 -8.59 -3.40
C MET A 1 -18.54 -7.14 -2.95
N SER A 2 -19.63 -6.40 -2.69
CA SER A 2 -19.57 -4.99 -2.23
C SER A 2 -20.14 -4.89 -0.82
N GLN A 3 -19.32 -4.48 0.15
CA GLN A 3 -19.71 -4.38 1.57
C GLN A 3 -19.53 -2.93 2.06
N ARG A 4 -20.48 -2.43 2.86
CA ARG A 4 -20.39 -1.12 3.54
C ARG A 4 -19.80 -1.29 4.96
N VAL A 5 -19.12 -0.24 5.39
CA VAL A 5 -18.07 -0.20 6.44
C VAL A 5 -18.60 -0.29 7.90
N PRO A 6 -18.02 -1.17 8.75
CA PRO A 6 -18.11 -1.09 10.22
C PRO A 6 -17.06 -0.14 10.83
N ILE A 7 -17.40 0.56 11.92
CA ILE A 7 -16.42 1.27 12.77
C ILE A 7 -15.91 0.28 13.82
N CYS A 8 -14.62 -0.02 13.82
CA CYS A 8 -14.02 -1.01 14.72
C CYS A 8 -13.08 -0.32 15.72
N PRO A 9 -13.41 -0.30 17.02
CA PRO A 9 -12.50 0.24 18.03
C PRO A 9 -11.28 -0.66 18.27
N GLY A 10 -11.43 -1.97 18.09
CA GLY A 10 -10.36 -2.97 18.27
C GLY A 10 -9.70 -3.39 16.94
N GLU A 11 -9.42 -4.69 16.82
CA GLU A 11 -8.88 -5.31 15.61
C GLU A 11 -10.00 -5.54 14.58
N TYR A 12 -9.69 -5.29 13.30
CA TYR A 12 -10.49 -5.75 12.18
C TYR A 12 -9.63 -6.58 11.23
N ARG A 13 -10.12 -7.77 10.90
CA ARG A 13 -9.47 -8.69 9.96
C ARG A 13 -10.40 -9.04 8.81
N TYR A 14 -9.90 -8.91 7.58
CA TYR A 14 -10.63 -9.28 6.37
C TYR A 14 -9.77 -10.13 5.44
N VAL A 15 -10.32 -11.28 5.02
CA VAL A 15 -9.61 -12.31 4.26
C VAL A 15 -10.46 -12.86 3.10
N PRO A 16 -10.59 -12.13 1.98
CA PRO A 16 -11.33 -12.63 0.80
C PRO A 16 -10.45 -13.48 -0.12
N ALA A 17 -11.09 -14.42 -0.81
CA ALA A 17 -10.54 -15.15 -1.95
C ALA A 17 -11.63 -15.28 -3.04
N SER A 18 -11.46 -14.61 -4.17
CA SER A 18 -12.44 -14.57 -5.27
C SER A 18 -11.78 -14.09 -6.56
N THR A 19 -12.46 -14.20 -7.71
CA THR A 19 -11.93 -13.67 -8.98
C THR A 19 -11.75 -12.16 -8.94
N ASP A 20 -12.75 -11.43 -8.43
CA ASP A 20 -12.71 -9.98 -8.25
C ASP A 20 -12.90 -9.63 -6.77
N VAL A 21 -12.05 -8.74 -6.25
CA VAL A 21 -12.22 -8.13 -4.93
C VAL A 21 -12.27 -6.62 -5.07
N SER A 22 -13.48 -6.09 -4.91
CA SER A 22 -13.70 -4.66 -4.73
C SER A 22 -14.11 -4.34 -3.29
N GLN A 23 -13.33 -3.50 -2.59
CA GLN A 23 -13.62 -3.15 -1.20
C GLN A 23 -13.52 -1.64 -0.93
N ARG A 24 -14.48 -1.15 -0.14
CA ARG A 24 -14.37 0.12 0.61
C ARG A 24 -14.22 -0.24 2.08
N VAL A 25 -13.10 0.18 2.67
CA VAL A 25 -12.53 -0.46 3.86
C VAL A 25 -12.82 0.34 5.15
N PRO A 26 -12.93 -0.30 6.34
CA PRO A 26 -13.38 0.32 7.59
C PRO A 26 -12.58 1.46 8.23
N ILE A 27 -13.13 2.11 9.25
CA ILE A 27 -12.35 2.97 10.15
C ILE A 27 -11.98 2.14 11.38
N CYS A 28 -10.68 1.94 11.59
CA CYS A 28 -10.14 1.14 12.70
C CYS A 28 -9.36 2.05 13.66
N ARG A 29 -9.66 1.99 14.96
CA ARG A 29 -8.85 2.76 15.93
C ARG A 29 -7.54 2.06 16.26
N SER A 30 -7.53 0.72 16.32
CA SER A 30 -6.38 -0.04 16.78
C SER A 30 -5.67 -0.73 15.60
N GLU A 31 -6.17 -1.87 15.14
CA GLU A 31 -5.46 -2.67 14.14
C GLU A 31 -6.37 -3.01 12.95
N TYR A 32 -5.81 -2.91 11.75
CA TYR A 32 -6.45 -3.34 10.51
C TYR A 32 -5.56 -4.35 9.79
N ARG A 33 -6.08 -5.55 9.54
CA ARG A 33 -5.40 -6.61 8.81
C ARG A 33 -6.19 -7.06 7.59
N TYR A 34 -5.56 -6.94 6.43
CA TYR A 34 -6.09 -7.40 5.15
C TYR A 34 -5.17 -8.44 4.53
N VAL A 35 -5.75 -9.55 4.09
CA VAL A 35 -5.04 -10.59 3.35
C VAL A 35 -5.94 -11.06 2.23
N ALA A 36 -5.53 -11.00 0.97
CA ALA A 36 -6.40 -11.44 -0.11
C ALA A 36 -5.66 -12.05 -1.29
N ALA A 37 -6.39 -12.91 -2.01
CA ALA A 37 -5.98 -13.44 -3.29
C ALA A 37 -7.12 -13.29 -4.30
N SER A 38 -6.85 -12.67 -5.44
CA SER A 38 -7.83 -12.55 -6.53
C SER A 38 -7.16 -12.33 -7.88
N THR A 39 -7.91 -12.41 -8.98
CA THR A 39 -7.40 -11.98 -10.29
C THR A 39 -7.30 -10.46 -10.32
N ASP A 40 -8.38 -9.80 -9.94
CA ASP A 40 -8.50 -8.34 -9.92
C ASP A 40 -8.71 -7.83 -8.50
N MET A 41 -7.95 -6.80 -8.11
CA MET A 41 -8.14 -6.08 -6.86
C MET A 41 -8.31 -4.59 -7.08
N SER A 42 -9.44 -4.06 -6.59
CA SER A 42 -9.70 -2.62 -6.56
C SER A 42 -10.11 -2.19 -5.16
N GLN A 43 -9.26 -1.40 -4.50
CA GLN A 43 -9.49 -1.04 -3.10
C GLN A 43 -9.32 0.44 -2.79
N ARG A 44 -10.23 0.93 -1.94
CA ARG A 44 -10.22 2.28 -1.39
C ARG A 44 -10.19 2.18 0.13
N VAL A 45 -9.11 2.70 0.70
CA VAL A 45 -8.46 2.07 1.85
C VAL A 45 -8.78 2.86 3.15
N PRO A 46 -8.61 2.23 4.34
CA PRO A 46 -9.20 2.65 5.61
C PRO A 46 -8.53 3.86 6.26
N ILE A 47 -9.11 4.32 7.37
CA ILE A 47 -8.41 5.18 8.32
C ILE A 47 -8.06 4.32 9.53
N CYS A 48 -6.77 4.20 9.83
CA CYS A 48 -6.25 3.51 10.99
C CYS A 48 -5.35 4.41 11.83
N ARG A 49 -5.54 4.43 13.14
CA ARG A 49 -4.67 5.22 14.02
C ARG A 49 -3.38 4.49 14.38
N SER A 50 -3.43 3.19 14.66
CA SER A 50 -2.25 2.44 15.12
C SER A 50 -1.60 1.64 13.99
N GLU A 51 -2.02 0.40 13.73
CA GLU A 51 -1.33 -0.48 12.77
C GLU A 51 -2.22 -0.90 11.59
N CYS A 52 -1.67 -0.77 10.38
CA CYS A 52 -2.24 -1.30 9.15
C CYS A 52 -1.31 -2.34 8.54
N ARG A 53 -1.80 -3.57 8.40
CA ARG A 53 -1.10 -4.64 7.69
C ARG A 53 -1.90 -5.13 6.50
N TYR A 54 -1.24 -5.16 5.36
CA TYR A 54 -1.91 -5.39 4.09
C TYR A 54 -1.09 -6.33 3.19
N VAL A 55 -1.68 -7.48 2.85
CA VAL A 55 -1.01 -8.58 2.15
C VAL A 55 -1.84 -9.13 0.97
N PRO A 56 -1.87 -8.44 -0.17
CA PRO A 56 -2.60 -8.86 -1.37
C PRO A 56 -1.72 -9.64 -2.36
N ALA A 57 -2.31 -10.61 -3.05
CA ALA A 57 -1.76 -11.24 -4.24
C ALA A 57 -2.79 -11.21 -5.39
N SER A 58 -2.48 -10.55 -6.51
CA SER A 58 -3.38 -10.54 -7.67
C SER A 58 -2.68 -10.44 -9.02
N THR A 59 -3.41 -10.63 -10.12
CA THR A 59 -2.85 -10.29 -11.45
C THR A 59 -2.81 -8.78 -11.59
N ASP A 60 -3.96 -8.14 -11.39
CA ASP A 60 -4.12 -6.70 -11.48
C ASP A 60 -4.46 -6.09 -10.12
N MET A 61 -3.78 -4.99 -9.81
CA MET A 61 -3.92 -4.33 -8.53
C MET A 61 -4.00 -2.82 -8.67
N SER A 62 -5.16 -2.27 -8.33
CA SER A 62 -5.37 -0.83 -8.21
C SER A 62 -5.76 -0.46 -6.78
N GLN A 63 -4.87 0.28 -6.11
CA GLN A 63 -5.08 0.64 -4.70
C GLN A 63 -4.90 2.13 -4.43
N ARG A 64 -5.79 2.64 -3.57
CA ARG A 64 -5.66 3.95 -2.94
C ARG A 64 -5.52 3.76 -1.44
N VAL A 65 -4.28 3.60 -1.00
CA VAL A 65 -3.75 3.13 0.30
C VAL A 65 -4.17 4.03 1.49
N PRO A 66 -4.04 3.65 2.79
CA PRO A 66 -4.76 4.30 3.89
C PRO A 66 -4.09 5.54 4.49
N ILE A 67 -4.96 6.32 5.12
CA ILE A 67 -4.79 7.00 6.42
C ILE A 67 -4.08 6.22 7.53
N CYS A 68 -2.76 6.19 7.69
CA CYS A 68 -2.13 5.56 8.87
C CYS A 68 -1.33 6.56 9.72
N LEU A 69 -1.65 6.67 11.02
CA LEU A 69 -0.91 7.60 11.90
C LEU A 69 0.36 6.99 12.50
N SER A 70 0.40 5.67 12.74
CA SER A 70 1.56 5.04 13.39
C SER A 70 2.31 4.15 12.41
N GLU A 71 1.86 2.93 12.16
CA GLU A 71 2.60 1.96 11.35
C GLU A 71 1.81 1.42 10.17
N TYR A 72 2.38 1.54 8.97
CA TYR A 72 1.85 0.94 7.76
C TYR A 72 2.80 -0.10 7.17
N ARG A 73 2.30 -1.32 7.00
CA ARG A 73 3.05 -2.45 6.42
C ARG A 73 2.31 -3.02 5.22
N TYR A 74 2.99 -2.97 4.08
CA TYR A 74 2.48 -3.48 2.82
C TYR A 74 3.43 -4.50 2.20
N VAL A 75 2.87 -5.66 1.86
CA VAL A 75 3.58 -6.74 1.19
C VAL A 75 2.71 -7.28 0.08
N ALA A 76 3.09 -7.09 -1.18
CA ALA A 76 2.26 -7.52 -2.31
C ALA A 76 3.02 -8.21 -3.42
N ALA A 77 2.30 -9.03 -4.18
CA ALA A 77 2.74 -9.59 -5.44
C ALA A 77 1.65 -9.38 -6.50
N SER A 78 2.02 -8.82 -7.65
CA SER A 78 1.11 -8.79 -8.82
C SER A 78 1.81 -8.75 -10.16
N THR A 79 1.07 -8.95 -11.26
CA THR A 79 1.62 -8.67 -12.59
C THR A 79 1.72 -7.16 -12.78
N ASP A 80 0.61 -6.48 -12.55
CA ASP A 80 0.51 -5.02 -12.67
C ASP A 80 0.06 -4.39 -11.35
N MET A 81 0.75 -3.31 -10.98
CA MET A 81 0.52 -2.64 -9.72
C MET A 81 0.41 -1.13 -9.93
N SER A 82 -0.77 -0.59 -9.69
CA SER A 82 -1.03 0.85 -9.63
C SER A 82 -1.40 1.27 -8.22
N GLN A 83 -0.56 2.12 -7.63
CA GLN A 83 -0.76 2.57 -6.27
C GLN A 83 -0.70 4.07 -6.12
N ARG A 84 -1.67 4.57 -5.34
CA ARG A 84 -1.62 5.91 -4.76
C ARG A 84 -1.58 5.77 -3.25
N VAL A 85 -0.46 6.18 -2.67
CA VAL A 85 -0.20 6.04 -1.25
C VAL A 85 -0.31 7.39 -0.56
N PRO A 86 -1.33 7.61 0.29
CA PRO A 86 -1.38 8.76 1.18
C PRO A 86 -0.58 8.53 2.46
N MET A 87 -0.46 9.61 3.23
CA MET A 87 0.51 9.80 4.31
C MET A 87 0.53 8.67 5.35
N CYS A 88 1.74 8.30 5.78
CA CYS A 88 1.97 7.63 7.06
C CYS A 88 2.76 8.58 7.95
N ARG A 89 2.33 8.86 9.19
CA ARG A 89 3.08 9.84 10.01
C ARG A 89 4.35 9.28 10.64
N SER A 90 4.41 8.00 10.97
CA SER A 90 5.55 7.47 11.74
C SER A 90 6.37 6.47 10.93
N GLU A 91 5.84 5.29 10.61
CA GLU A 91 6.61 4.27 9.89
C GLU A 91 5.87 3.72 8.69
N TYR A 92 6.48 3.84 7.53
CA TYR A 92 6.00 3.22 6.31
C TYR A 92 6.97 2.15 5.82
N ARG A 93 6.47 0.91 5.73
CA ARG A 93 7.20 -0.21 5.13
C ARG A 93 6.44 -0.79 3.96
N TYR A 94 7.12 -0.84 2.83
CA TYR A 94 6.59 -1.42 1.61
C TYR A 94 7.58 -2.37 0.96
N VAL A 95 7.05 -3.53 0.61
CA VAL A 95 7.72 -4.57 -0.15
C VAL A 95 6.76 -5.02 -1.24
N ALA A 96 7.18 -4.97 -2.50
CA ALA A 96 6.35 -5.51 -3.57
C ALA A 96 7.18 -6.11 -4.68
N ALA A 97 6.61 -7.14 -5.32
CA ALA A 97 7.12 -7.73 -6.55
C ALA A 97 6.07 -7.58 -7.65
N SER A 98 6.43 -7.02 -8.80
CA SER A 98 5.55 -7.00 -9.98
C SER A 98 6.28 -6.97 -11.31
N THR A 99 5.57 -7.17 -12.42
CA THR A 99 6.15 -6.91 -13.76
C THR A 99 6.17 -5.41 -14.01
N GLY A 100 5.00 -4.77 -13.91
CA GLY A 100 4.82 -3.33 -13.99
C GLY A 100 4.49 -2.72 -12.63
N MET A 101 5.16 -1.63 -12.27
CA MET A 101 4.85 -0.86 -11.06
C MET A 101 4.72 0.63 -11.36
N SER A 102 3.56 1.19 -11.07
CA SER A 102 3.33 2.64 -11.05
C SER A 102 2.93 3.09 -9.66
N GLN A 103 3.78 3.92 -9.04
CA GLN A 103 3.56 4.37 -7.67
C GLN A 103 3.60 5.90 -7.56
N ARG A 104 2.62 6.44 -6.82
CA ARG A 104 2.73 7.76 -6.21
C ARG A 104 2.95 7.58 -4.72
N VAL A 105 4.14 7.99 -4.28
CA VAL A 105 4.75 7.64 -3.00
C VAL A 105 4.29 8.57 -1.88
N PRO A 106 4.23 8.11 -0.61
CA PRO A 106 3.69 8.91 0.48
C PRO A 106 4.61 10.03 0.96
N ILE A 107 4.00 10.94 1.73
CA ILE A 107 4.70 11.79 2.69
C ILE A 107 4.81 10.97 3.98
N CYS A 108 6.04 10.73 4.44
CA CYS A 108 6.30 10.12 5.73
C CYS A 108 7.36 10.93 6.47
N PRO A 109 7.01 11.73 7.50
CA PRO A 109 7.96 12.64 8.12
C PRO A 109 9.07 11.92 8.90
N SER A 110 8.81 10.69 9.37
CA SER A 110 9.73 9.93 10.23
C SER A 110 10.48 8.85 9.43
N GLU A 111 9.96 7.63 9.29
CA GLU A 111 10.70 6.52 8.66
C GLU A 111 9.99 5.94 7.45
N TYR A 112 10.73 5.86 6.34
CA TYR A 112 10.24 5.25 5.11
C TYR A 112 11.19 4.19 4.58
N ARG A 113 10.67 2.96 4.42
CA ARG A 113 11.39 1.84 3.82
C ARG A 113 10.63 1.29 2.62
N TYR A 114 11.29 1.26 1.48
CA TYR A 114 10.72 0.81 0.21
C TYR A 114 11.64 -0.16 -0.50
N VAL A 115 11.13 -1.36 -0.76
CA VAL A 115 11.84 -2.48 -1.36
C VAL A 115 11.01 -3.06 -2.51
N PRO A 116 10.99 -2.40 -3.68
CA PRO A 116 10.32 -2.93 -4.86
C PRO A 116 11.23 -3.84 -5.68
N ALA A 117 10.62 -4.84 -6.31
CA ALA A 117 11.22 -5.64 -7.37
C ALA A 117 10.29 -5.61 -8.59
N SER A 118 10.73 -5.05 -9.72
CA SER A 118 9.92 -5.10 -10.95
C SER A 118 10.72 -5.02 -12.24
N THR A 119 10.14 -5.44 -13.36
CA THR A 119 10.76 -5.19 -14.67
C THR A 119 10.73 -3.70 -14.97
N ASP A 120 9.54 -3.11 -14.90
CA ASP A 120 9.29 -1.69 -15.18
C ASP A 120 8.81 -0.97 -13.93
N MET A 121 9.43 0.19 -13.65
CA MET A 121 9.04 1.02 -12.50
C MET A 121 8.92 2.49 -12.87
N SER A 122 7.75 3.06 -12.59
CA SER A 122 7.53 4.50 -12.60
C SER A 122 7.15 4.96 -11.19
N GLN A 123 7.97 5.82 -10.59
CA GLN A 123 7.71 6.36 -9.25
C GLN A 123 7.87 7.87 -9.16
N ARG A 124 7.14 8.47 -8.23
CA ARG A 124 7.39 9.84 -7.74
C ARG A 124 8.12 9.75 -6.41
N VAL A 125 9.20 10.50 -6.21
CA VAL A 125 10.01 10.40 -4.97
C VAL A 125 9.17 10.78 -3.72
N PRO A 126 9.30 10.05 -2.60
CA PRO A 126 8.67 10.41 -1.33
C PRO A 126 9.22 11.72 -0.77
N ILE A 127 8.45 12.33 0.12
CA ILE A 127 8.95 13.36 1.03
C ILE A 127 9.15 12.72 2.40
N CYS A 128 10.41 12.47 2.77
CA CYS A 128 10.82 11.93 4.06
C CYS A 128 12.02 12.70 4.61
N PRO A 129 11.82 13.68 5.51
CA PRO A 129 12.88 14.54 6.03
C PRO A 129 13.76 13.86 7.09
N SER A 130 13.32 12.78 7.73
CA SER A 130 14.12 12.08 8.75
C SER A 130 14.89 10.89 8.15
N GLU A 131 14.25 9.74 7.96
CA GLU A 131 14.92 8.52 7.49
C GLU A 131 14.26 7.93 6.24
N TYR A 132 15.06 7.73 5.19
CA TYR A 132 14.61 7.18 3.92
C TYR A 132 15.53 6.04 3.45
N ARG A 133 14.96 4.84 3.31
CA ARG A 133 15.65 3.67 2.77
C ARG A 133 14.94 3.15 1.53
N TYR A 134 15.68 3.16 0.42
CA TYR A 134 15.24 2.65 -0.87
C TYR A 134 16.15 1.54 -1.37
N VAL A 135 15.57 0.38 -1.68
CA VAL A 135 16.31 -0.79 -2.18
C VAL A 135 15.54 -1.38 -3.37
N PRO A 136 15.70 -0.82 -4.58
CA PRO A 136 15.05 -1.36 -5.76
C PRO A 136 15.83 -2.50 -6.41
N ALA A 137 15.08 -3.40 -7.04
CA ALA A 137 15.59 -4.30 -8.06
C ALA A 137 14.73 -4.14 -9.31
N SER A 138 15.19 -3.38 -10.31
CA SER A 138 14.47 -3.27 -11.58
C SER A 138 15.36 -3.16 -12.81
N THR A 139 14.81 -3.56 -13.96
CA THR A 139 15.48 -3.47 -15.25
C THR A 139 15.31 -2.05 -15.82
N GLU A 140 14.11 -1.49 -15.75
CA GLU A 140 13.82 -0.12 -16.17
C GLU A 140 13.24 0.72 -15.02
N MET A 141 13.70 1.97 -14.89
CA MET A 141 13.26 2.85 -13.83
C MET A 141 13.14 4.31 -14.30
N SER A 142 11.94 4.87 -14.12
CA SER A 142 11.67 6.30 -14.27
C SER A 142 11.30 6.91 -12.91
N GLN A 143 12.03 7.95 -12.53
CA GLN A 143 11.82 8.67 -11.28
C GLN A 143 11.51 10.14 -11.56
N LEU A 144 10.42 10.63 -10.97
CA LEU A 144 10.13 12.06 -10.92
C LEU A 144 10.46 12.60 -9.53
N VAL A 145 11.51 13.43 -9.47
CA VAL A 145 11.92 14.18 -8.27
C VAL A 145 11.19 15.52 -8.26
N HIS A 146 10.56 15.87 -7.13
CA HIS A 146 10.10 17.24 -6.90
C HIS A 146 11.13 17.90 -5.98
N ASN A 147 11.91 18.83 -6.53
CA ASN A 147 12.76 19.70 -5.70
C ASN A 147 11.83 20.69 -4.99
N ASN A 148 11.85 20.73 -3.67
CA ASN A 148 11.33 21.87 -2.92
C ASN A 148 12.31 23.03 -3.01
#